data_AF-A2Q688-F1
#
_entry.id   AF-A2Q688-F1
#
_cell.length_a   1.000
_cell.length_b   1.000
_cell.length_c   1.000
_cell.angle_alpha   90.00
_cell.angle_beta   90.00
_cell.angle_gamma   90.00
#
_symmetry.space_group_name_H-M   'P 1'
#
loop_
_entity.id
_entity.type
_entity.pdbx_description
1 polymer ?
#
loop_
_entity_poly.entity_id
_entity_poly.type
_entity_poly.pdbx_seq_one_letter_code
_entity_poly.pdbx_strand_id
1 'polypeptide(L)'
;MKGSASGNKYIFEADFQKPSNTTLTIYIGWDRTQIGWFKLKIDGTWKICDTLARCRGLLRNSDGRWIKGYTEKIESCDAFHVKL
;
A
#
# COMPACT_ATOMS: atom_id res chain seq x y z
N MET A 1 -33.12 22.11 4.47
CA MET A 1 -33.40 20.66 4.44
C MET A 1 -32.56 20.02 3.33
N LYS A 2 -31.77 18.99 3.70
CA LYS A 2 -31.23 17.85 2.90
C LYS A 2 -30.39 18.20 1.65
N GLY A 3 -29.09 17.86 1.55
CA GLY A 3 -28.48 16.51 1.47
C GLY A 3 -28.41 16.08 -0.01
N SER A 4 -27.30 15.68 -0.65
CA SER A 4 -26.42 14.55 -0.32
C SER A 4 -25.11 14.61 -1.15
N ALA A 5 -24.02 14.11 -0.55
CA ALA A 5 -22.73 13.87 -1.18
C ALA A 5 -22.71 12.55 -1.97
N SER A 6 -21.84 12.46 -2.97
CA SER A 6 -21.20 11.20 -3.40
C SER A 6 -19.95 11.50 -4.23
N GLY A 7 -18.97 12.15 -3.60
CA GLY A 7 -17.62 12.22 -4.12
C GLY A 7 -16.81 11.07 -3.53
N ASN A 8 -16.52 10.05 -4.33
CA ASN A 8 -15.44 9.10 -4.07
C ASN A 8 -14.86 8.65 -5.42
N LYS A 9 -13.98 9.47 -5.98
CA LYS A 9 -13.13 9.08 -7.11
C LYS A 9 -11.68 9.09 -6.59
N TYR A 10 -11.28 8.00 -5.94
CA TYR A 10 -9.87 7.76 -5.66
C TYR A 10 -9.30 6.93 -6.80
N ILE A 11 -8.88 7.62 -7.85
CA ILE A 11 -7.97 7.09 -8.87
C ILE A 11 -6.72 7.96 -8.75
N PHE A 12 -5.69 7.46 -8.06
CA PHE A 12 -4.35 8.02 -8.19
C PHE A 12 -3.69 7.33 -9.40
N GLU A 13 -4.16 7.67 -10.60
CA GLU A 13 -3.32 7.53 -11.79
C GLU A 13 -2.38 8.73 -11.76
N ALA A 14 -1.14 8.49 -11.36
CA ALA A 14 -0.09 9.44 -11.67
C ALA A 14 0.11 9.38 -13.19
N ASP A 15 -0.42 10.37 -13.90
CA ASP A 15 -0.17 10.56 -15.32
C ASP A 15 1.35 10.64 -15.53
N PHE A 16 1.95 9.53 -15.95
CA PHE A 16 3.38 9.43 -16.22
C PHE A 16 3.65 10.13 -17.56
N GLN A 17 3.59 11.46 -17.59
CA GLN A 17 4.17 12.22 -18.68
C GLN A 17 5.70 12.09 -18.60
N LYS A 18 6.33 11.81 -19.75
CA LYS A 18 7.78 11.63 -19.89
C LYS A 18 8.51 12.79 -19.17
N PRO A 19 9.26 12.53 -18.10
CA PRO A 19 9.89 13.61 -17.35
C PRO A 19 10.96 14.29 -18.22
N SER A 20 10.88 15.61 -18.37
CA SER A 20 12.09 16.44 -18.44
C SER A 20 12.95 16.09 -17.23
N ASN A 21 14.28 16.16 -17.31
CA ASN A 21 15.22 15.79 -16.23
C ASN A 21 15.04 16.63 -14.94
N THR A 22 13.91 16.49 -14.27
CA THR A 22 13.46 17.28 -13.13
C THR A 22 12.98 16.28 -12.09
N THR A 23 13.82 16.05 -11.08
CA THR A 23 13.49 15.17 -9.96
C THR A 23 12.39 15.80 -9.13
N LEU A 24 11.21 15.17 -9.07
CA LEU A 24 10.12 15.55 -8.18
C LEU A 24 10.30 14.86 -6.82
N THR A 25 10.62 15.64 -5.79
CA THR A 25 10.66 15.13 -4.40
C THR A 25 9.28 15.27 -3.77
N ILE A 26 8.57 14.16 -3.60
CA ILE A 26 7.28 14.13 -2.89
C ILE A 26 7.51 13.66 -1.46
N TYR A 27 7.12 14.48 -0.48
CA TYR A 27 7.14 14.10 0.93
C TYR A 27 5.85 13.33 1.26
N ILE A 28 5.93 12.01 1.26
CA ILE A 28 4.83 11.15 1.70
C ILE A 28 4.95 10.95 3.22
N GLY A 29 4.24 11.79 3.97
CA GLY A 29 4.13 11.68 5.42
C GLY A 29 3.15 10.59 5.85
N TRP A 30 3.42 9.93 6.97
CA TRP A 30 2.49 9.00 7.59
C TRP A 30 1.45 9.76 8.39
N ASP A 31 0.21 9.80 7.91
CA ASP A 31 -0.88 10.40 8.70
C ASP A 31 -1.41 9.41 9.74
N ARG A 32 -1.68 9.92 10.95
CA ARG A 32 -2.19 9.12 12.07
C ARG A 32 -3.60 8.64 11.76
N THR A 33 -3.90 7.36 12.00
CA THR A 33 -5.28 6.87 11.85
C THR A 33 -6.16 7.30 13.01
N GLN A 34 -7.48 7.30 12.81
CA GLN A 34 -8.43 7.56 13.88
C GLN A 34 -8.21 6.61 15.06
N ILE A 35 -8.49 7.10 16.27
CA ILE A 35 -8.38 6.31 17.51
C ILE A 35 -9.27 5.06 17.38
N GLY A 36 -8.72 3.90 17.77
CA GLY A 36 -9.39 2.60 17.67
C GLY A 36 -9.18 1.87 16.33
N TRP A 37 -8.57 2.52 15.33
CA TRP A 37 -8.23 1.87 14.07
C TRP A 37 -6.82 1.29 14.09
N PHE A 38 -6.65 0.19 13.37
CA PHE A 38 -5.35 -0.35 13.02
C PHE A 38 -5.02 -0.04 11.56
N LYS A 39 -3.77 0.31 11.31
CA LYS A 39 -3.22 0.48 9.96
C LYS A 39 -2.42 -0.77 9.61
N LEU A 40 -2.83 -1.45 8.55
CA LEU A 40 -2.10 -2.58 7.98
C LEU A 40 -1.31 -2.10 6.77
N LYS A 41 0.01 -2.28 6.80
CA LYS A 41 0.88 -2.15 5.62
C LYS A 41 1.20 -3.55 5.11
N ILE A 42 1.05 -3.81 3.82
CA ILE A 42 1.45 -5.07 3.18
C ILE A 42 2.42 -4.72 2.05
N ASP A 43 3.61 -5.31 2.09
CA ASP A 43 4.62 -5.21 1.05
C ASP A 43 4.83 -6.61 0.45
N GLY A 44 4.81 -6.71 -0.89
CA GLY A 44 5.06 -7.94 -1.63
C GLY A 44 6.49 -8.01 -2.18
N THR A 45 7.02 -9.22 -2.30
CA THR A 45 8.25 -9.50 -3.05
C THR A 45 8.04 -10.71 -3.93
N TRP A 46 8.45 -10.60 -5.19
CA TRP A 46 8.40 -11.69 -6.16
C TRP A 46 9.77 -11.83 -6.81
N LYS A 47 10.28 -13.06 -6.88
CA LYS A 47 11.58 -13.37 -7.48
C LYS A 47 11.40 -14.32 -8.65
N ILE A 48 11.72 -13.84 -9.85
CA ILE A 48 11.50 -14.56 -11.12
C ILE A 48 12.23 -15.92 -11.16
N CYS A 49 13.48 -15.98 -10.67
CA CYS A 49 14.29 -17.20 -10.70
C CYS A 49 13.73 -18.33 -9.81
N ASP A 50 13.07 -17.97 -8.72
CA ASP A 50 12.58 -18.93 -7.74
C ASP A 50 11.08 -19.18 -7.93
N THR A 51 10.43 -18.51 -8.91
CA THR A 51 8.98 -18.40 -9.12
C THR A 51 8.20 -18.08 -7.84
N LEU A 52 8.87 -17.52 -6.84
CA LEU A 52 8.38 -17.47 -5.47
C LEU A 52 7.83 -16.09 -5.13
N ALA A 53 6.57 -16.07 -4.70
CA ALA A 53 5.95 -14.90 -4.10
C ALA A 53 6.04 -14.97 -2.57
N ARG A 54 6.36 -13.83 -1.96
CA ARG A 54 6.28 -13.59 -0.52
C ARG A 54 5.54 -12.30 -0.26
N CYS A 55 4.74 -12.26 0.78
CA CYS A 55 4.20 -11.03 1.33
C CYS A 55 4.68 -10.84 2.76
N ARG A 56 4.80 -9.59 3.16
CA ARG A 56 5.10 -9.19 4.53
C ARG A 56 4.15 -8.10 4.89
N GLY A 57 3.73 -8.07 6.15
CA GLY A 57 2.87 -7.01 6.62
C GLY A 57 3.22 -6.56 8.01
N LEU A 58 2.80 -5.34 8.31
CA LEU A 58 2.98 -4.68 9.59
C LEU A 58 1.66 -4.04 10.01
N LEU A 59 1.19 -4.42 11.19
CA LEU A 59 0.05 -3.82 11.86
C LEU A 59 0.53 -2.76 12.85
N ARG A 60 -0.02 -1.56 12.74
CA ARG A 60 0.18 -0.46 13.69
C ARG A 60 -1.14 -0.04 14.31
N ASN A 61 -1.12 0.36 15.57
CA ASN A 61 -2.29 0.99 16.20
C ASN A 61 -2.41 2.46 15.79
N SER A 62 -3.46 3.12 16.26
CA SER A 62 -3.72 4.54 16.05
C SER A 62 -2.61 5.45 16.57
N ASP A 63 -1.74 5.00 17.47
CA ASP A 63 -0.61 5.79 17.97
C ASP A 63 0.64 5.63 17.10
N GLY A 64 0.53 4.87 16.00
CA GLY A 64 1.66 4.51 15.15
C GLY A 64 2.58 3.43 15.76
N ARG A 65 2.23 2.87 16.93
CA ARG A 65 3.02 1.82 17.57
C ARG A 65 2.84 0.51 16.83
N TRP A 66 3.93 -0.23 16.69
CA TRP A 66 3.94 -1.54 16.06
C TRP A 66 3.26 -2.54 17.00
N ILE A 67 2.29 -3.27 16.46
CA ILE A 67 1.53 -4.27 17.21
C ILE A 67 2.02 -5.66 16.84
N LYS A 68 2.09 -5.94 15.53
CA LYS A 68 2.51 -7.24 15.02
C LYS A 68 3.01 -7.13 13.59
N GLY A 69 4.08 -7.87 13.27
CA GLY A 69 4.50 -8.13 11.91
C GLY A 69 4.17 -9.56 11.50
N TYR A 70 3.98 -9.80 10.20
CA TYR A 70 3.89 -11.14 9.63
C TYR A 70 4.67 -11.25 8.32
N THR A 71 5.02 -12.47 7.95
CA THR A 71 5.67 -12.81 6.68
C THR A 71 5.10 -14.13 6.23
N GLU A 72 4.46 -14.14 5.06
CA GLU A 72 3.86 -15.34 4.48
C GLU A 72 4.47 -15.63 3.11
N LYS A 73 4.65 -16.92 2.83
CA LYS A 73 5.01 -17.42 1.51
C LYS A 73 3.70 -17.69 0.76
N ILE A 74 3.48 -16.99 -0.36
CA ILE A 74 2.27 -17.14 -1.18
C ILE A 74 2.40 -18.30 -2.19
N GLU A 75 3.55 -18.98 -2.19
CA GLU A 75 3.90 -20.07 -3.13
C GLU A 75 3.98 -19.59 -4.59
N SER A 76 4.12 -20.51 -5.56
CA SER A 76 4.36 -20.18 -6.96
C SER A 76 3.15 -19.45 -7.53
N CYS A 77 3.26 -18.14 -7.61
CA CYS A 77 2.20 -17.25 -8.02
C CYS A 77 2.71 -16.46 -9.21
N ASP A 78 1.97 -16.49 -10.32
CA ASP A 78 2.25 -15.64 -11.47
C ASP A 78 2.23 -14.17 -11.01
N ALA A 79 3.08 -13.31 -11.58
CA ALA A 79 3.27 -11.93 -11.13
C ALA A 79 1.96 -11.11 -11.12
N PHE A 80 0.97 -11.53 -11.91
CA PHE A 80 -0.37 -10.95 -11.95
C PHE A 80 -1.26 -11.32 -10.75
N HIS A 81 -1.02 -12.44 -10.07
CA HIS A 81 -1.84 -12.90 -8.93
C HIS A 81 -1.34 -12.41 -7.55
N VAL A 82 -0.12 -11.87 -7.45
CA VAL A 82 0.45 -11.36 -6.18
C VAL A 82 -0.12 -9.99 -5.78
N LYS A 83 -0.99 -9.41 -6.62
CA LYS A 83 -1.52 -8.05 -6.45
C LYS A 83 -3.03 -8.09 -6.21
N LEU A 84 -3.43 -8.37 -4.98
CA LEU A 84 -4.80 -8.15 -4.45
C LEU A 84 -4.72 -7.48 -3.09
#